data_AF-A0A9P8AEI8-F1
#
_entry.id   AF-A0A9P8AEI8-F1
#
_cell.length_a   1.000
_cell.length_b   1.000
_cell.length_c   1.000
_cell.angle_alpha   90.00
_cell.angle_beta   90.00
_cell.angle_gamma   90.00
#
_symmetry.space_group_name_H-M   'P 1'
#
loop_
_entity.id
_entity.type
_entity.pdbx_description
1 polymer ?
#
loop_
_entity_poly.entity_id
_entity_poly.type
_entity_poly.pdbx_seq_one_letter_code
_entity_poly.pdbx_strand_id
1 'polypeptide(L)'
;MHPTRFTATGLLRYQGTRERRQASRSLPKVFLVVLQCIGPVSPVSFISDSLKLSRVVSFQPGIKDLEVGLTPRNPSNLSVTLCLWADESELLVNEDKLVQWGTHWKGPISLLVTTQDATSFTALNQSLENLKREPPLSHLAVHVLHIQARPETYSSNALLNLARLLASTPFVLILPGGLSSSSSHAFRESIIAQHDNASSTPCVIIGPSATLSFPLPELTPLLIRRDFPSWCTERFLYLRDRISNWNECLWQFWMDADGKLGSIKAVLDHEGAPYWPQSGLESAPRVDLQSRDV
;
A
#
# COMPACT_ATOMS: atom_id res chain seq x y z
N MET A 1 -34.79 71.68 -48.27
CA MET A 1 -34.92 71.63 -46.80
C MET A 1 -33.57 71.96 -46.18
N HIS A 2 -33.52 73.04 -45.39
CA HIS A 2 -32.43 73.49 -44.51
C HIS A 2 -32.14 72.46 -43.38
N PRO A 3 -31.17 72.71 -42.46
CA PRO A 3 -29.72 72.53 -42.49
C PRO A 3 -29.32 71.44 -41.45
N THR A 4 -28.08 71.19 -40.99
CA THR A 4 -27.36 71.92 -39.92
C THR A 4 -26.07 71.15 -39.56
N ARG A 5 -24.96 71.86 -39.34
CA ARG A 5 -23.78 71.43 -38.57
C ARG A 5 -24.14 71.27 -37.08
N PHE A 6 -23.42 70.45 -36.31
CA PHE A 6 -22.88 70.83 -34.98
C PHE A 6 -21.87 69.79 -34.46
N THR A 7 -20.71 70.31 -34.07
CA THR A 7 -19.65 69.70 -33.24
C THR A 7 -20.04 69.74 -31.76
N ALA A 8 -19.65 68.73 -30.96
CA ALA A 8 -19.40 68.91 -29.53
C ALA A 8 -18.44 67.84 -28.96
N THR A 9 -17.31 68.33 -28.47
CA THR A 9 -16.37 67.76 -27.50
C THR A 9 -17.04 67.37 -26.17
N GLY A 10 -16.58 66.28 -25.56
CA GLY A 10 -16.96 65.88 -24.20
C GLY A 10 -15.89 65.01 -23.54
N LEU A 11 -14.95 65.67 -22.86
CA LEU A 11 -14.00 65.09 -21.90
C LEU A 11 -14.77 64.56 -20.68
N LEU A 12 -14.57 63.29 -20.30
CA LEU A 12 -14.80 62.83 -18.94
C LEU A 12 -13.55 62.13 -18.41
N ARG A 13 -12.87 62.83 -17.52
CA ARG A 13 -11.89 62.28 -16.57
C ARG A 13 -12.63 61.29 -15.67
N TYR A 14 -12.15 60.05 -15.63
CA TYR A 14 -12.39 59.16 -14.51
C TYR A 14 -11.06 58.97 -13.77
N GLN A 15 -10.95 59.58 -12.59
CA GLN A 15 -9.91 59.32 -11.60
C GLN A 15 -10.53 58.51 -10.46
N GLY A 16 -9.86 57.44 -10.06
CA GLY A 16 -10.24 56.55 -8.97
C GLY A 16 -10.18 55.11 -9.47
N THR A 17 -9.47 54.15 -8.88
CA THR A 17 -8.98 54.05 -7.50
C THR A 17 -7.95 52.90 -7.46
N ARG A 18 -6.76 53.20 -6.93
CA ARG A 18 -5.97 52.36 -6.01
C ARG A 18 -6.15 50.82 -6.13
N GLU A 19 -5.58 50.22 -7.17
CA GLU A 19 -5.37 48.77 -7.19
C GLU A 19 -4.17 48.40 -6.31
N ARG A 20 -4.47 47.65 -5.24
CA ARG A 20 -3.50 46.92 -4.43
C ARG A 20 -2.64 46.06 -5.36
N ARG A 21 -1.33 46.30 -5.34
CA ARG A 21 -0.34 45.34 -5.85
C ARG A 21 -0.50 44.04 -5.06
N GLN A 22 -1.27 43.10 -5.61
CA GLN A 22 -1.18 41.70 -5.24
C GLN A 22 0.25 41.27 -5.54
N ALA A 23 0.99 40.96 -4.48
CA ALA A 23 2.22 40.21 -4.59
C ALA A 23 1.86 38.89 -5.30
N SER A 24 2.19 38.82 -6.59
CA SER A 24 2.25 37.58 -7.35
C SER A 24 3.28 36.69 -6.69
N ARG A 25 2.86 35.96 -5.64
CA ARG A 25 3.56 34.79 -5.15
C ARG A 25 3.53 33.80 -6.29
N SER A 26 4.61 33.76 -7.06
CA SER A 26 4.89 32.66 -7.97
C SER A 26 4.77 31.38 -7.15
N LEU A 27 3.74 30.59 -7.43
CA LEU A 27 3.66 29.23 -6.94
C LEU A 27 4.98 28.54 -7.31
N PRO A 28 5.62 27.80 -6.40
CA PRO A 28 6.78 27.01 -6.77
C PRO A 28 6.36 26.09 -7.91
N LYS A 29 7.05 26.20 -9.05
CA LYS A 29 6.95 25.23 -10.13
C LYS A 29 7.46 23.91 -9.55
N VAL A 30 6.54 23.06 -9.11
CA VAL A 30 6.85 21.68 -8.78
C VAL A 30 7.23 21.02 -10.10
N PHE A 31 8.52 20.82 -10.30
CA PHE A 31 9.01 19.97 -11.38
C PHE A 31 8.61 18.54 -11.04
N LEU A 32 7.52 18.07 -11.65
CA LEU A 32 7.20 16.66 -11.68
C LEU A 32 8.28 15.99 -12.54
N VAL A 33 9.31 15.44 -11.90
CA VAL A 33 10.36 14.69 -12.59
C VAL A 33 9.78 13.31 -12.92
N VAL A 34 8.96 13.25 -13.98
CA VAL A 34 8.54 11.98 -14.59
C VAL A 34 9.76 11.42 -15.31
N LEU A 35 10.59 10.69 -14.58
CA LEU A 35 11.73 9.96 -15.14
C LEU A 35 11.18 8.81 -15.99
N GLN A 36 11.24 9.00 -17.31
CA GLN A 36 10.89 7.98 -18.29
C GLN A 36 11.87 6.81 -18.18
N CYS A 37 11.46 5.75 -17.49
CA CYS A 37 12.09 4.44 -17.63
C CYS A 37 11.45 3.72 -18.82
N ILE A 38 12.25 3.44 -19.85
CA ILE A 38 11.83 2.64 -21.03
C ILE A 38 11.75 1.18 -20.58
N GLY A 39 10.59 0.78 -20.08
CA GLY A 39 10.22 -0.60 -19.75
C GLY A 39 8.81 -0.92 -20.26
N PRO A 40 8.40 -2.20 -20.34
CA PRO A 40 7.04 -2.56 -20.70
C PRO A 40 6.08 -1.92 -19.71
N VAL A 41 5.24 -1.01 -20.21
CA VAL A 41 4.32 -0.24 -19.39
C VAL A 41 3.25 -1.18 -18.84
N SER A 42 3.09 -1.23 -17.52
CA SER A 42 2.01 -2.01 -16.89
C SER A 42 0.67 -1.64 -17.55
N PRO A 43 -0.24 -2.59 -17.86
CA PRO A 43 -1.56 -2.28 -18.44
C PRO A 43 -2.37 -1.29 -17.59
N VAL A 44 -2.04 -1.17 -16.31
CA VAL A 44 -2.67 -0.27 -15.34
C VAL A 44 -2.26 1.18 -15.54
N SER A 45 -1.15 1.45 -16.24
CA SER A 45 -0.70 2.81 -16.59
C SER A 45 -1.70 3.59 -17.47
N PHE A 46 -2.53 2.89 -18.23
CA PHE A 46 -3.54 3.48 -19.11
C PHE A 46 -4.80 3.93 -18.36
N ILE A 47 -4.95 3.52 -17.10
CA ILE A 47 -6.07 3.89 -16.25
C ILE A 47 -5.75 5.23 -15.59
N SER A 48 -6.70 6.18 -15.60
CA SER A 48 -6.53 7.45 -14.87
C SER A 48 -6.42 7.21 -13.37
N ASP A 49 -5.63 8.02 -12.66
CA ASP A 49 -5.46 7.85 -11.22
C ASP A 49 -6.79 7.95 -10.48
N SER A 50 -7.70 8.83 -10.93
CA SER A 50 -9.06 8.89 -10.39
C SER A 50 -9.81 7.56 -10.45
N LEU A 51 -9.65 6.78 -11.54
CA LEU A 51 -10.33 5.49 -11.69
C LEU A 51 -9.63 4.36 -10.93
N LYS A 52 -8.29 4.43 -10.77
CA LYS A 52 -7.56 3.55 -9.86
C LYS A 52 -8.05 3.76 -8.42
N LEU A 53 -8.16 5.02 -8.02
CA LEU A 53 -8.59 5.43 -6.68
C LEU A 53 -10.06 5.11 -6.41
N SER A 54 -10.96 5.28 -7.40
CA SER A 54 -12.40 5.01 -7.22
C SER A 54 -12.71 3.55 -6.92
N ARG A 55 -11.84 2.61 -7.31
CA ARG A 55 -12.01 1.18 -7.00
C ARG A 55 -11.48 0.79 -5.62
N VAL A 56 -10.60 1.61 -5.06
CA VAL A 56 -9.82 1.26 -3.87
C VAL A 56 -10.38 1.92 -2.61
N VAL A 57 -11.08 3.05 -2.73
CA VAL A 57 -11.57 3.80 -1.57
C VAL A 57 -13.04 4.19 -1.75
N SER A 58 -13.93 3.53 -1.01
CA SER A 58 -15.35 3.91 -0.89
C SER A 58 -15.52 5.23 -0.09
N PHE A 59 -14.49 5.63 0.65
CA PHE A 59 -14.40 6.90 1.38
C PHE A 59 -13.09 7.57 0.97
N GLN A 60 -13.16 8.62 0.15
CA GLN A 60 -11.96 9.31 -0.33
C GLN A 60 -11.45 10.29 0.74
N PRO A 61 -10.35 9.99 1.48
CA PRO A 61 -9.54 11.08 2.00
C PRO A 61 -9.15 11.97 0.82
N GLY A 62 -8.88 13.25 1.05
CA GLY A 62 -8.38 14.15 0.00
C GLY A 62 -7.03 13.66 -0.53
N ILE A 63 -7.05 12.80 -1.54
CA ILE A 63 -5.86 12.33 -2.23
C ILE A 63 -5.44 13.45 -3.17
N LYS A 64 -4.21 13.92 -3.01
CA LYS A 64 -3.69 15.03 -3.79
C LYS A 64 -3.13 14.55 -5.12
N ASP A 65 -2.30 13.52 -5.06
CA ASP A 65 -1.53 13.03 -6.20
C ASP A 65 -1.02 11.60 -5.95
N LEU A 66 -0.77 10.85 -7.03
CA LEU A 66 -0.17 9.52 -7.02
C LEU A 66 1.02 9.52 -7.98
N GLU A 67 2.24 9.49 -7.42
CA GLU A 67 3.46 9.37 -8.21
C GLU A 67 3.83 7.90 -8.37
N VAL A 68 3.61 7.37 -9.57
CA VAL A 68 4.06 6.03 -9.93
C VAL A 68 5.55 6.09 -10.28
N GLY A 69 6.40 5.80 -9.29
CA GLY A 69 7.85 5.74 -9.45
C GLY A 69 8.37 4.38 -9.95
N LEU A 70 9.70 4.35 -10.13
CA LEU A 70 10.57 3.19 -10.44
C LEU A 70 9.86 1.96 -10.99
N THR A 71 9.86 1.78 -12.30
CA THR A 71 9.34 0.55 -12.88
C THR A 71 10.49 -0.44 -13.07
N PRO A 72 10.43 -1.65 -12.48
CA PRO A 72 11.51 -2.61 -12.59
C PRO A 72 11.72 -3.10 -14.03
N ARG A 73 12.95 -3.47 -14.33
CA ARG A 73 13.35 -4.05 -15.63
C ARG A 73 12.68 -5.42 -15.79
N ASN A 74 11.91 -5.56 -16.88
CA ASN A 74 11.17 -6.73 -17.37
C ASN A 74 11.23 -8.02 -16.49
N PRO A 75 10.15 -8.39 -15.76
CA PRO A 75 10.18 -9.43 -14.73
C PRO A 75 10.03 -10.87 -15.28
N SER A 76 10.53 -11.17 -16.48
CA SER A 76 10.08 -12.32 -17.29
C SER A 76 10.22 -13.72 -16.66
N ASN A 77 10.93 -13.86 -15.53
CA ASN A 77 11.08 -15.14 -14.79
C ASN A 77 10.59 -15.07 -13.32
N LEU A 78 9.96 -13.97 -12.87
CA LEU A 78 9.55 -13.78 -11.48
C LEU A 78 8.02 -13.84 -11.38
N SER A 79 7.48 -14.82 -10.64
CA SER A 79 6.03 -15.11 -10.66
C SER A 79 5.21 -14.33 -9.63
N VAL A 80 5.80 -13.88 -8.52
CA VAL A 80 5.09 -13.26 -7.39
C VAL A 80 5.68 -11.89 -7.03
N THR A 81 4.83 -10.86 -6.93
CA THR A 81 5.20 -9.52 -6.44
C THR A 81 4.90 -9.41 -4.96
N LEU A 82 5.86 -8.93 -4.18
CA LEU A 82 5.65 -8.56 -2.78
C LEU A 82 4.91 -7.23 -2.72
N CYS A 83 3.73 -7.17 -2.12
CA CYS A 83 2.96 -5.96 -1.97
C CYS A 83 3.06 -5.45 -0.53
N LEU A 84 3.63 -4.26 -0.38
CA LEU A 84 3.91 -3.59 0.88
C LEU A 84 3.26 -2.20 0.88
N TRP A 85 2.95 -1.70 2.07
CA TRP A 85 2.77 -0.28 2.27
C TRP A 85 3.50 0.18 3.53
N ALA A 86 3.96 1.42 3.52
CA ALA A 86 4.55 2.11 4.67
C ALA A 86 4.18 3.59 4.60
N ASP A 87 4.12 4.26 5.75
CA ASP A 87 4.20 5.71 5.74
C ASP A 87 5.66 6.18 5.65
N GLU A 88 5.85 7.46 5.35
CA GLU A 88 7.18 8.07 5.24
C GLU A 88 8.04 7.82 6.48
N SER A 89 7.47 7.86 7.68
CA SER A 89 8.24 7.66 8.91
C SER A 89 8.67 6.21 9.10
N GLU A 90 7.79 5.24 8.79
CA GLU A 90 8.09 3.82 8.83
C GLU A 90 9.18 3.45 7.81
N LEU A 91 9.14 4.02 6.60
CA LEU A 91 10.16 3.81 5.58
C LEU A 91 11.53 4.33 6.02
N LEU A 92 11.59 5.55 6.54
CA LEU A 92 12.85 6.16 6.98
C LEU A 92 13.49 5.40 8.15
N VAL A 93 12.69 4.78 9.01
CA VAL A 93 13.17 3.99 10.15
C VAL A 93 13.60 2.58 9.75
N ASN A 94 12.92 1.95 8.77
CA ASN A 94 13.10 0.54 8.42
C ASN A 94 13.65 0.35 6.99
N GLU A 95 14.46 1.31 6.51
CA GLU A 95 15.08 1.25 5.17
C GLU A 95 15.96 0.00 5.02
N ASP A 96 16.70 -0.35 6.07
CA ASP A 96 17.56 -1.54 6.16
C ASP A 96 16.76 -2.85 6.04
N LYS A 97 15.58 -2.92 6.67
CA LYS A 97 14.69 -4.09 6.55
C LYS A 97 14.16 -4.25 5.13
N LEU A 98 13.89 -3.15 4.43
CA LEU A 98 13.52 -3.21 3.02
C LEU A 98 14.67 -3.78 2.17
N VAL A 99 15.92 -3.37 2.43
CA VAL A 99 17.10 -3.94 1.74
C VAL A 99 17.27 -5.43 2.06
N GLN A 100 17.01 -5.84 3.31
CA GLN A 100 16.99 -7.25 3.71
C GLN A 100 15.92 -8.04 2.96
N TRP A 101 14.71 -7.47 2.81
CA TRP A 101 13.66 -8.02 1.95
C TRP A 101 14.14 -8.20 0.52
N GLY A 102 14.76 -7.19 -0.09
CA GLY A 102 15.33 -7.31 -1.44
C GLY A 102 16.32 -8.47 -1.57
N THR A 103 17.16 -8.64 -0.54
CA THR A 103 18.21 -9.67 -0.50
C THR A 103 17.63 -11.09 -0.47
N HIS A 104 16.59 -11.31 0.33
CA HIS A 104 15.99 -12.63 0.50
C HIS A 104 14.88 -12.93 -0.50
N TRP A 105 14.08 -11.94 -0.87
CA TRP A 105 12.96 -12.08 -1.79
C TRP A 105 13.42 -12.24 -3.24
N LYS A 106 14.47 -11.53 -3.67
CA LYS A 106 15.03 -11.58 -5.04
C LYS A 106 13.95 -11.57 -6.14
N GLY A 107 12.86 -10.85 -5.88
CA GLY A 107 11.65 -10.80 -6.69
C GLY A 107 11.12 -9.37 -6.76
N PRO A 108 10.08 -9.11 -7.56
CA PRO A 108 9.49 -7.78 -7.64
C PRO A 108 8.86 -7.39 -6.31
N ILE A 109 9.04 -6.14 -5.93
CA ILE A 109 8.44 -5.52 -4.74
C ILE A 109 7.63 -4.31 -5.23
N SER A 110 6.35 -4.24 -4.87
CA SER A 110 5.48 -3.08 -5.05
C SER A 110 5.28 -2.44 -3.68
N LEU A 111 5.99 -1.34 -3.42
CA LEU A 111 5.92 -0.58 -2.18
C LEU A 111 5.10 0.70 -2.41
N LEU A 112 3.99 0.83 -1.69
CA LEU A 112 3.25 2.09 -1.61
C LEU A 112 3.73 2.88 -0.39
N VAL A 113 4.21 4.10 -0.61
CA VAL A 113 4.65 5.03 0.44
C VAL A 113 3.63 6.14 0.58
N THR A 114 3.11 6.38 1.77
CA THR A 114 2.24 7.53 2.03
C THR A 114 3.01 8.68 2.67
N THR A 115 2.66 9.91 2.27
CA THR A 115 3.29 11.13 2.77
C THR A 115 2.30 12.29 2.76
N GLN A 116 2.41 13.15 3.78
CA GLN A 116 1.58 14.36 3.90
C GLN A 116 2.26 15.60 3.28
N ASP A 117 3.58 15.60 3.17
CA ASP A 117 4.33 16.80 2.82
C ASP A 117 4.66 16.85 1.34
N ALA A 118 3.70 17.32 0.55
CA ALA A 118 3.88 17.50 -0.89
C ALA A 118 5.02 18.47 -1.28
N THR A 119 5.67 19.15 -0.32
CA THR A 119 6.53 20.31 -0.56
C THR A 119 7.94 20.23 0.05
N SER A 120 8.20 19.36 1.03
CA SER A 120 9.49 19.22 1.74
C SER A 120 10.07 17.81 1.70
N PHE A 121 10.02 17.16 0.54
CA PHE A 121 10.48 15.79 0.30
C PHE A 121 11.99 15.54 0.37
N THR A 122 12.80 16.40 0.99
CA THR A 122 14.25 16.24 0.90
C THR A 122 14.73 14.92 1.53
N ALA A 123 14.18 14.54 2.69
CA ALA A 123 14.53 13.28 3.36
C ALA A 123 13.99 12.05 2.61
N LEU A 124 12.69 12.03 2.27
CA LEU A 124 12.10 10.93 1.52
C LEU A 124 12.76 10.76 0.15
N ASN A 125 12.93 11.83 -0.63
CA ASN A 125 13.60 11.74 -1.93
C ASN A 125 15.03 11.22 -1.80
N GLN A 126 15.77 11.66 -0.78
CA GLN A 126 17.11 11.13 -0.54
C GLN A 126 17.08 9.64 -0.23
N SER A 127 16.15 9.18 0.60
CA SER A 127 15.94 7.75 0.90
C SER A 127 15.55 6.98 -0.36
N LEU A 128 14.61 7.46 -1.16
CA LEU A 128 14.23 6.85 -2.43
C LEU A 128 15.40 6.79 -3.43
N GLU A 129 16.23 7.82 -3.49
CA GLU A 129 17.46 7.83 -4.30
C GLU A 129 18.53 6.86 -3.79
N ASN A 130 18.59 6.62 -2.48
CA ASN A 130 19.46 5.59 -1.91
C ASN A 130 18.95 4.20 -2.26
N LEU A 131 17.66 3.91 -2.02
CA LEU A 131 17.01 2.65 -2.35
C LEU A 131 17.14 2.27 -3.83
N LYS A 132 17.14 3.25 -4.74
CA LYS A 132 17.41 3.03 -6.19
C LYS A 132 18.78 2.45 -6.47
N ARG A 133 19.78 2.78 -5.64
CA ARG A 133 21.17 2.36 -5.83
C ARG A 133 21.45 1.02 -5.17
N GLU A 134 20.55 0.51 -4.32
CA GLU A 134 20.68 -0.76 -3.63
C GLU A 134 20.51 -1.94 -4.60
N PRO A 135 21.57 -2.72 -4.89
CA PRO A 135 21.47 -3.84 -5.82
C PRO A 135 20.39 -4.89 -5.46
N PRO A 136 20.17 -5.24 -4.17
CA PRO A 136 19.09 -6.14 -3.78
C PRO A 136 17.68 -5.64 -4.17
N LEU A 137 17.53 -4.34 -4.40
CA LEU A 137 16.27 -3.67 -4.73
C LEU A 137 16.14 -3.34 -6.23
N SER A 138 16.90 -4.03 -7.08
CA SER A 138 16.83 -3.89 -8.54
C SER A 138 15.44 -4.11 -9.16
N HIS A 139 14.53 -4.78 -8.43
CA HIS A 139 13.14 -5.00 -8.83
C HIS A 139 12.10 -4.25 -7.97
N LEU A 140 12.53 -3.24 -7.21
CA LEU A 140 11.65 -2.41 -6.40
C LEU A 140 10.89 -1.41 -7.28
N ALA A 141 9.56 -1.44 -7.15
CA ALA A 141 8.65 -0.39 -7.58
C ALA A 141 8.16 0.39 -6.37
N VAL A 142 8.39 1.71 -6.37
CA VAL A 142 7.92 2.60 -5.32
C VAL A 142 6.86 3.53 -5.88
N HIS A 143 5.73 3.60 -5.19
CA HIS A 143 4.61 4.48 -5.53
C HIS A 143 4.39 5.43 -4.36
N VAL A 144 4.47 6.73 -4.60
CA VAL A 144 4.30 7.73 -3.54
C VAL A 144 2.90 8.32 -3.63
N LEU A 145 2.12 8.14 -2.56
CA LEU A 145 0.77 8.64 -2.43
C LEU A 145 0.75 9.86 -1.51
N HIS A 146 0.40 11.01 -2.08
CA HIS A 146 0.27 12.26 -1.36
C HIS A 146 -1.12 12.39 -0.74
N ILE A 147 -1.17 12.36 0.59
CA ILE A 147 -2.40 12.39 1.37
C ILE A 147 -2.53 13.72 2.09
N GLN A 148 -3.65 14.43 1.90
CA GLN A 148 -3.93 15.65 2.68
C GLN A 148 -4.54 15.35 4.05
N ALA A 149 -5.00 14.11 4.23
CA ALA A 149 -5.77 13.70 5.39
C ALA A 149 -4.87 13.08 6.46
N ARG A 150 -5.30 13.17 7.73
CA ARG A 150 -4.53 12.62 8.86
C ARG A 150 -4.40 11.08 8.73
N PRO A 151 -3.36 10.46 9.31
CA PRO A 151 -3.16 9.01 9.28
C PRO A 151 -4.40 8.19 9.64
N GLU A 152 -5.17 8.70 10.59
CA GLU A 152 -6.40 8.10 11.11
C GLU A 152 -7.59 8.07 10.12
N THR A 153 -7.45 8.68 8.95
CA THR A 153 -8.59 8.91 8.02
C THR A 153 -8.52 8.06 6.75
N TYR A 154 -7.44 7.30 6.55
CA TYR A 154 -7.32 6.38 5.43
C TYR A 154 -7.17 4.95 5.92
N SER A 155 -7.63 4.02 5.08
CA SER A 155 -7.62 2.61 5.40
C SER A 155 -6.32 1.93 4.99
N SER A 156 -5.77 1.12 5.89
CA SER A 156 -4.59 0.29 5.59
C SER A 156 -4.87 -0.69 4.45
N ASN A 157 -6.09 -1.24 4.38
CA ASN A 157 -6.50 -2.15 3.32
C ASN A 157 -6.60 -1.47 1.96
N ALA A 158 -7.07 -0.23 1.89
CA ALA A 158 -7.09 0.55 0.67
C ALA A 158 -5.66 0.74 0.13
N LEU A 159 -4.70 1.03 1.00
CA LEU A 159 -3.29 1.13 0.61
C LEU A 159 -2.73 -0.19 0.09
N LEU A 160 -3.02 -1.32 0.75
CA LEU A 160 -2.64 -2.65 0.27
C LEU A 160 -3.29 -3.03 -1.06
N ASN A 161 -4.57 -2.69 -1.24
CA ASN A 161 -5.28 -2.87 -2.50
C ASN A 161 -4.63 -2.07 -3.64
N LEU A 162 -4.18 -0.84 -3.36
CA LEU A 162 -3.46 -0.03 -4.36
C LEU A 162 -2.08 -0.64 -4.67
N ALA A 163 -1.32 -1.08 -3.65
CA ALA A 163 -0.05 -1.79 -3.85
C ALA A 163 -0.22 -3.06 -4.69
N ARG A 164 -1.31 -3.81 -4.46
CA ARG A 164 -1.73 -4.96 -5.28
C ARG A 164 -2.07 -4.53 -6.71
N LEU A 165 -2.86 -3.49 -6.89
CA LEU A 165 -3.27 -3.00 -8.21
C LEU A 165 -2.06 -2.60 -9.07
N LEU A 166 -1.03 -2.02 -8.44
CA LEU A 166 0.19 -1.55 -9.08
C LEU A 166 1.26 -2.64 -9.26
N ALA A 167 1.07 -3.83 -8.67
CA ALA A 167 2.00 -4.94 -8.78
C ALA A 167 2.28 -5.34 -10.24
N SER A 168 3.51 -5.77 -10.53
CA SER A 168 3.97 -6.05 -11.89
C SER A 168 3.68 -7.47 -12.37
N THR A 169 3.40 -8.41 -11.46
CA THR A 169 3.13 -9.83 -11.78
C THR A 169 1.66 -10.22 -11.59
N PRO A 170 1.21 -11.33 -12.19
CA PRO A 170 -0.15 -11.84 -12.01
C PRO A 170 -0.45 -12.34 -10.60
N PHE A 171 0.56 -12.79 -9.84
CA PHE A 171 0.40 -13.19 -8.44
C PHE A 171 1.05 -12.17 -7.51
N VAL A 172 0.42 -11.93 -6.37
CA VAL A 172 0.89 -10.99 -5.36
C VAL A 172 0.88 -11.64 -3.98
N LEU A 173 1.93 -11.38 -3.21
CA LEU A 173 2.01 -11.68 -1.79
C LEU A 173 1.79 -10.38 -1.02
N ILE A 174 0.63 -10.22 -0.42
CA ILE A 174 0.28 -9.07 0.40
C ILE A 174 0.84 -9.28 1.80
N LEU A 175 1.73 -8.39 2.25
CA LEU A 175 2.20 -8.35 3.64
C LEU A 175 1.58 -7.16 4.38
N PRO A 176 0.67 -7.42 5.32
CA PRO A 176 -0.02 -6.35 6.04
C PRO A 176 0.85 -5.66 7.09
N GLY A 177 1.92 -6.31 7.56
CA GLY A 177 2.77 -5.82 8.65
C GLY A 177 3.73 -4.68 8.29
N GLY A 178 3.71 -4.21 7.04
CA GLY A 178 4.63 -3.18 6.54
C GLY A 178 6.08 -3.64 6.59
N LEU A 179 6.98 -2.75 7.00
CA LEU A 179 8.44 -2.98 6.98
C LEU A 179 8.99 -3.52 8.30
N SER A 180 8.13 -3.76 9.29
CA SER A 180 8.54 -4.26 10.61
C SER A 180 9.08 -5.69 10.60
N SER A 181 8.66 -6.49 9.62
CA SER A 181 9.04 -7.90 9.45
C SER A 181 10.25 -8.06 8.53
N SER A 182 10.93 -9.20 8.63
CA SER A 182 11.99 -9.61 7.72
C SER A 182 11.66 -10.98 7.10
N SER A 183 12.12 -11.22 5.88
CA SER A 183 12.04 -12.56 5.29
C SER A 183 13.30 -13.36 5.57
N SER A 184 13.17 -14.68 5.43
CA SER A 184 14.28 -15.60 5.20
C SER A 184 14.28 -16.09 3.75
N HIS A 185 15.40 -16.64 3.27
CA HIS A 185 15.44 -17.28 1.95
C HIS A 185 14.45 -18.46 1.87
N ALA A 186 14.28 -19.21 2.96
CA ALA A 186 13.35 -20.34 3.03
C ALA A 186 11.89 -19.91 2.86
N PHE A 187 11.53 -18.72 3.37
CA PHE A 187 10.19 -18.16 3.18
C PHE A 187 9.83 -18.05 1.70
N ARG A 188 10.71 -17.41 0.90
CA ARG A 188 10.50 -17.23 -0.54
C ARG A 188 10.32 -18.56 -1.28
N GLU A 189 11.20 -19.52 -1.02
CA GLU A 189 11.15 -20.83 -1.69
C GLU A 189 9.83 -21.56 -1.43
N SER A 190 9.32 -21.51 -0.18
CA SER A 190 8.00 -22.06 0.14
C SER A 190 6.86 -21.40 -0.66
N ILE A 191 6.92 -20.08 -0.86
CA ILE A 191 5.91 -19.35 -1.65
C ILE A 191 5.95 -19.80 -3.11
N ILE A 192 7.15 -19.82 -3.72
CA ILE A 192 7.30 -20.11 -5.14
C ILE A 192 6.98 -21.58 -5.43
N ALA A 193 7.37 -22.50 -4.57
CA ALA A 193 7.05 -23.92 -4.74
C ALA A 193 5.54 -24.19 -4.72
N GLN A 194 4.73 -23.30 -4.13
CA GLN A 194 3.29 -23.51 -3.93
C GLN A 194 2.41 -22.51 -4.68
N HIS A 195 3.00 -21.55 -5.42
CA HIS A 195 2.22 -20.49 -6.07
C HIS A 195 1.31 -21.01 -7.19
N ASP A 196 1.68 -22.10 -7.87
CA ASP A 196 0.84 -22.73 -8.89
C ASP A 196 -0.51 -23.22 -8.32
N ASN A 197 -0.50 -23.66 -7.05
CA ASN A 197 -1.70 -24.09 -6.34
C ASN A 197 -2.60 -22.90 -5.93
N ALA A 198 -2.04 -21.68 -5.88
CA ALA A 198 -2.78 -20.45 -5.58
C ALA A 198 -3.50 -19.85 -6.81
N SER A 199 -3.50 -20.57 -7.95
CA SER A 199 -4.10 -20.10 -9.21
C SER A 199 -5.63 -19.96 -9.15
N SER A 200 -6.32 -20.79 -8.36
CA SER A 200 -7.79 -20.75 -8.21
C SER A 200 -8.27 -20.17 -6.88
N THR A 201 -7.47 -20.30 -5.82
CA THR A 201 -7.91 -20.05 -4.45
C THR A 201 -6.89 -19.21 -3.70
N PRO A 202 -7.31 -18.17 -2.97
CA PRO A 202 -6.43 -17.41 -2.09
C PRO A 202 -5.74 -18.32 -1.06
N CYS A 203 -4.44 -18.09 -0.86
CA CYS A 203 -3.61 -18.86 0.07
C CYS A 203 -3.09 -17.95 1.18
N VAL A 204 -3.30 -18.34 2.44
CA VAL A 204 -2.68 -17.65 3.58
C VAL A 204 -1.35 -18.28 3.94
N ILE A 205 -0.43 -17.49 4.44
CA ILE A 205 0.89 -17.98 4.86
C ILE A 205 0.89 -18.20 6.35
N ILE A 206 1.00 -19.46 6.78
CA ILE A 206 0.92 -19.83 8.19
C ILE A 206 2.14 -20.60 8.65
N GLY A 207 2.37 -20.58 9.96
CA GLY A 207 3.53 -21.22 10.57
C GLY A 207 3.56 -22.73 10.30
N PRO A 208 4.74 -23.37 10.32
CA PRO A 208 4.89 -24.79 10.00
C PRO A 208 3.99 -25.72 10.83
N SER A 209 3.75 -25.38 12.09
CA SER A 209 2.92 -26.15 13.03
C SER A 209 1.46 -25.68 13.11
N ALA A 210 1.11 -24.53 12.52
CA ALA A 210 -0.23 -23.97 12.64
C ALA A 210 -1.22 -24.80 11.82
N THR A 211 -2.44 -25.00 12.30
CA THR A 211 -3.55 -25.49 11.48
C THR A 211 -4.29 -24.31 10.87
N LEU A 212 -4.87 -24.50 9.68
CA LEU A 212 -5.68 -23.45 9.08
C LEU A 212 -7.05 -23.44 9.77
N SER A 213 -7.26 -22.47 10.65
CA SER A 213 -8.54 -22.21 11.30
C SER A 213 -8.75 -20.70 11.44
N PHE A 214 -10.03 -20.29 11.46
CA PHE A 214 -10.40 -18.91 11.76
C PHE A 214 -10.72 -18.76 13.26
N PRO A 215 -10.30 -17.67 13.93
CA PRO A 215 -9.55 -16.53 13.41
C PRO A 215 -8.10 -16.89 13.05
N LEU A 216 -7.62 -16.32 11.95
CA LEU A 216 -6.21 -16.42 11.56
C LEU A 216 -5.35 -15.53 12.47
N PRO A 217 -4.07 -15.87 12.67
CA PRO A 217 -3.17 -14.99 13.43
C PRO A 217 -3.04 -13.61 12.81
N GLU A 218 -2.78 -12.62 13.66
CA GLU A 218 -2.74 -11.23 13.20
C GLU A 218 -1.66 -11.06 12.13
N LEU A 219 -1.88 -10.11 11.21
CA LEU A 219 -0.95 -9.82 10.12
C LEU A 219 -0.58 -11.03 9.22
N THR A 220 -1.38 -12.11 9.23
CA THR A 220 -1.16 -13.28 8.36
C THR A 220 -1.06 -12.86 6.89
N PRO A 221 0.06 -13.14 6.19
CA PRO A 221 0.21 -12.78 4.78
C PRO A 221 -0.76 -13.52 3.86
N LEU A 222 -1.08 -12.89 2.73
CA LEU A 222 -2.04 -13.43 1.76
C LEU A 222 -1.42 -13.48 0.35
N LEU A 223 -1.28 -14.69 -0.20
CA LEU A 223 -0.92 -14.95 -1.59
C LEU A 223 -2.18 -15.09 -2.45
N ILE A 224 -2.34 -14.21 -3.42
CA ILE A 224 -3.50 -14.19 -4.32
C ILE A 224 -3.10 -13.77 -5.73
N ARG A 225 -3.99 -14.04 -6.68
CA ARG A 225 -3.93 -13.38 -7.97
C ARG A 225 -4.19 -11.88 -7.85
N ARG A 226 -3.44 -11.08 -8.60
CA ARG A 226 -3.61 -9.63 -8.70
C ARG A 226 -5.03 -9.27 -9.12
N ASP A 227 -5.61 -10.03 -10.04
CA ASP A 227 -6.97 -9.83 -10.58
C ASP A 227 -8.07 -10.64 -9.88
N PHE A 228 -7.78 -11.25 -8.72
CA PHE A 228 -8.79 -11.95 -7.92
C PHE A 228 -9.99 -11.02 -7.59
N PRO A 229 -11.25 -11.48 -7.70
CA PRO A 229 -12.42 -10.60 -7.63
C PRO A 229 -12.64 -9.95 -6.25
N SER A 230 -12.23 -10.60 -5.17
CA SER A 230 -12.34 -10.05 -3.81
C SER A 230 -11.26 -9.01 -3.53
N TRP A 231 -11.67 -7.92 -2.87
CA TRP A 231 -10.83 -6.82 -2.42
C TRP A 231 -11.01 -6.62 -0.92
N CYS A 232 -9.98 -6.13 -0.24
CA CYS A 232 -10.10 -5.75 1.16
C CYS A 232 -10.94 -4.46 1.26
N THR A 233 -12.26 -4.58 1.41
CA THR A 233 -13.13 -3.42 1.60
C THR A 233 -13.27 -3.11 3.08
N GLU A 234 -13.24 -1.84 3.43
CA GLU A 234 -13.58 -1.40 4.78
C GLU A 234 -15.09 -1.45 4.98
N ARG A 235 -15.55 -2.30 5.89
CA ARG A 235 -16.94 -2.31 6.33
C ARG A 235 -17.09 -1.53 7.64
N PHE A 236 -16.03 -1.48 8.45
CA PHE A 236 -16.03 -0.82 9.75
C PHE A 236 -15.10 0.40 9.79
N LEU A 237 -15.66 1.58 9.46
CA LEU A 237 -14.94 2.87 9.43
C LEU A 237 -14.33 3.34 10.78
N TYR A 238 -14.53 2.58 11.86
CA TYR A 238 -14.00 2.87 13.18
C TYR A 238 -12.73 2.10 13.52
N LEU A 239 -12.33 1.11 12.72
CA LEU A 239 -11.08 0.40 12.90
C LEU A 239 -9.93 1.28 12.41
N ARG A 240 -9.06 1.68 13.34
CA ARG A 240 -7.98 2.63 13.08
C ARG A 240 -6.62 1.97 12.98
N ASP A 241 -6.47 0.77 13.53
CA ASP A 241 -5.22 0.07 13.55
C ASP A 241 -5.10 -0.92 12.38
N ARG A 242 -3.85 -1.10 11.94
CA ARG A 242 -3.47 -1.96 10.81
C ARG A 242 -3.89 -3.42 11.02
N ILE A 243 -3.87 -3.91 12.26
CA ILE A 243 -4.19 -5.30 12.61
C ILE A 243 -5.68 -5.57 12.46
N SER A 244 -6.53 -4.75 13.09
CA SER A 244 -7.98 -4.90 13.03
C SER A 244 -8.51 -4.79 11.61
N ASN A 245 -8.02 -3.80 10.84
CA ASN A 245 -8.35 -3.64 9.43
C ASN A 245 -7.99 -4.90 8.62
N TRP A 246 -6.80 -5.46 8.85
CA TRP A 246 -6.37 -6.64 8.13
C TRP A 246 -7.15 -7.91 8.52
N ASN A 247 -7.45 -8.08 9.81
CA ASN A 247 -8.25 -9.20 10.30
C ASN A 247 -9.65 -9.20 9.68
N GLU A 248 -10.26 -8.02 9.50
CA GLU A 248 -11.52 -7.88 8.78
C GLU A 248 -11.38 -8.28 7.31
N CYS A 249 -10.31 -7.86 6.64
CA CYS A 249 -10.07 -8.27 5.26
C CYS A 249 -9.92 -9.81 5.16
N LEU A 250 -9.13 -10.43 6.03
CA LEU A 250 -8.95 -11.88 6.04
C LEU A 250 -10.27 -12.61 6.33
N TRP A 251 -11.10 -12.08 7.21
CA TRP A 251 -12.45 -12.60 7.43
C TRP A 251 -13.29 -12.54 6.15
N GLN A 252 -13.25 -11.43 5.41
CA GLN A 252 -13.94 -11.32 4.13
C GLN A 252 -13.46 -12.36 3.12
N PHE A 253 -12.14 -12.54 2.96
CA PHE A 253 -11.59 -13.58 2.10
C PHE A 253 -11.99 -15.00 2.55
N TRP A 254 -12.01 -15.26 3.86
CA TRP A 254 -12.47 -16.52 4.42
C TRP A 254 -13.93 -16.80 4.07
N MET A 255 -14.81 -15.80 4.22
CA MET A 255 -16.22 -15.89 3.90
C MET A 255 -16.46 -16.06 2.38
N ASP A 256 -15.79 -15.26 1.55
CA ASP A 256 -15.89 -15.33 0.09
C ASP A 256 -15.41 -16.69 -0.47
N ALA A 257 -14.52 -17.38 0.26
CA ALA A 257 -14.02 -18.69 -0.09
C ALA A 257 -14.80 -19.86 0.57
N ASP A 258 -15.95 -19.61 1.20
CA ASP A 258 -16.71 -20.62 1.97
C ASP A 258 -15.85 -21.37 3.02
N GLY A 259 -14.89 -20.67 3.63
CA GLY A 259 -13.92 -21.23 4.57
C GLY A 259 -12.83 -22.12 3.94
N LYS A 260 -12.71 -22.13 2.61
CA LYS A 260 -11.75 -22.97 1.86
C LYS A 260 -10.56 -22.16 1.37
N LEU A 261 -9.87 -21.46 2.27
CA LEU A 261 -8.58 -20.86 1.93
C LEU A 261 -7.53 -21.95 1.75
N GLY A 262 -6.61 -21.74 0.80
CA GLY A 262 -5.37 -22.50 0.78
C GLY A 262 -4.46 -22.07 1.92
N SER A 263 -3.47 -22.90 2.26
CA SER A 263 -2.43 -22.50 3.21
C SER A 263 -1.06 -22.92 2.73
N ILE A 264 -0.08 -22.04 2.88
CA ILE A 264 1.33 -22.31 2.62
C ILE A 264 2.06 -22.27 3.95
N LYS A 265 2.84 -23.32 4.22
CA LYS A 265 3.67 -23.41 5.43
C LYS A 265 4.98 -22.67 5.21
N ALA A 266 5.15 -21.55 5.88
CA ALA A 266 6.41 -20.78 5.84
C ALA A 266 6.66 -20.06 7.16
N VAL A 267 7.93 -19.75 7.42
CA VAL A 267 8.35 -18.97 8.58
C VAL A 267 8.66 -17.55 8.13
N LEU A 268 7.94 -16.59 8.70
CA LEU A 268 8.23 -15.16 8.56
C LEU A 268 8.87 -14.67 9.85
N ASP A 269 10.04 -14.04 9.75
CA ASP A 269 10.79 -13.61 10.92
C ASP A 269 10.27 -12.23 11.37
N HIS A 270 9.66 -12.19 12.55
CA HIS A 270 9.19 -10.95 13.18
C HIS A 270 10.10 -10.60 14.36
N GLU A 271 10.60 -9.37 14.39
CA GLU A 271 11.21 -8.82 15.61
C GLU A 271 10.11 -8.60 16.66
N GLY A 272 10.11 -9.38 17.73
CA GLY A 272 9.30 -9.08 18.93
C GLY A 272 8.52 -10.23 19.57
N ALA A 273 8.33 -11.37 18.89
CA ALA A 273 7.87 -12.65 19.47
C ALA A 273 7.60 -13.64 18.31
N PRO A 274 7.72 -14.96 18.51
CA PRO A 274 7.10 -15.91 17.60
C PRO A 274 5.60 -15.62 17.56
N TYR A 275 5.13 -15.12 16.42
CA TYR A 275 3.74 -14.73 16.16
C TYR A 275 2.74 -15.91 16.26
N TRP A 276 3.27 -17.13 16.26
CA TRP A 276 2.50 -18.32 16.53
C TRP A 276 2.55 -18.54 18.04
N PRO A 277 1.43 -18.37 18.78
CA PRO A 277 1.37 -18.95 20.10
C PRO A 277 1.76 -20.41 19.91
N GLN A 278 2.89 -20.81 20.51
CA GLN A 278 3.13 -22.23 20.70
C GLN A 278 1.94 -22.67 21.55
N SER A 279 1.03 -23.41 20.94
CA SER A 279 -0.08 -24.02 21.63
C SER A 279 0.49 -25.07 22.60
N GLY A 280 1.06 -24.62 23.72
CA GLY A 280 0.72 -25.23 25.00
C GLY A 280 -0.73 -24.84 25.24
N LEU A 281 -1.71 -25.73 25.41
CA LEU A 281 -1.62 -26.94 26.20
C LEU A 281 -0.86 -26.72 27.52
N GLU A 282 -0.92 -25.50 28.08
CA GLU A 282 -1.14 -25.42 29.52
C GLU A 282 -2.57 -25.89 29.75
N SER A 283 -2.69 -27.18 30.06
CA SER A 283 -3.86 -27.76 30.68
C SER A 283 -4.37 -26.81 31.76
N ALA A 284 -5.56 -26.26 31.56
CA ALA A 284 -6.26 -25.54 32.61
C ALA A 284 -6.21 -26.38 33.90
N PRO A 285 -5.90 -25.79 35.07
CA PRO A 285 -5.91 -26.53 36.31
C PRO A 285 -7.27 -27.16 36.48
N ARG A 286 -7.27 -28.49 36.65
CA ARG A 286 -8.46 -29.28 36.96
C ARG A 286 -9.02 -28.71 38.26
N VAL A 287 -10.12 -27.96 38.17
CA VAL A 287 -10.86 -27.53 39.35
C VAL A 287 -11.56 -28.78 39.86
N ASP A 288 -10.90 -29.48 40.80
CA ASP A 288 -11.53 -30.53 41.58
C ASP A 288 -12.60 -29.86 42.46
N LEU A 289 -13.85 -29.93 42.00
CA LEU A 289 -15.03 -29.63 42.81
C LEU A 289 -15.12 -30.69 43.92
N GLN A 290 -14.48 -30.41 45.06
CA GLN A 290 -14.83 -31.08 46.31
C GLN A 290 -16.25 -30.67 46.71
N SER A 291 -17.17 -31.62 46.57
CA SER A 291 -18.49 -31.61 47.16
C SER A 291 -18.38 -31.37 48.66
N ARG A 292 -18.90 -30.22 49.12
CA ARG A 292 -19.25 -30.03 50.53
C ARG A 292 -20.66 -30.58 50.73
N ASP A 293 -20.74 -31.65 51.50
CA ASP A 293 -21.98 -32.19 52.04
C ASP A 293 -22.66 -31.14 52.94
N VAL A 294 -23.97 -31.00 52.76
CA VAL A 294 -24.95 -30.48 53.73
C VAL A 294 -26.08 -31.50 53.81
#